data_AF-A0A195EYX6-F1
#
_entry.id   AF-A0A195EYX6-F1
#
_cell.length_a   1.000
_cell.length_b   1.000
_cell.length_c   1.000
_cell.angle_alpha   90.00
_cell.angle_beta   90.00
_cell.angle_gamma   90.00
#
_symmetry.space_group_name_H-M   'P 1'
#
loop_
_entity.id
_entity.type
_entity.pdbx_description
1 polymer ?
#
loop_
_entity_poly.entity_id
_entity_poly.type
_entity_poly.pdbx_seq_one_letter_code
_entity_poly.pdbx_strand_id
1 'polypeptide(L)'
;MDLYGKDKGNISLPQSLQPIDFDETKWKNIIINTQKGFYDLKIAEINKRIQRLEERNRELESNLEDMHYFIKTLEEEKTQEISSLKSQLASYITVINACKDQLITLEKARTDDKYTHIASTINIDEKYKNMRLMLISQIKLLSAKTNILEDYKSIQHILEKKLDMRNQFLINEKEQVAKNLCKIESKFKIDKER
;
A
#
# COMPACT_ATOMS: atom_id res chain seq x y z
N MET A 1 33.58 80.42 -10.12
CA MET A 1 33.97 81.79 -9.72
C MET A 1 34.72 81.68 -8.43
N ASP A 2 35.99 82.06 -8.46
CA ASP A 2 36.88 82.04 -7.30
C ASP A 2 36.42 83.09 -6.28
N LEU A 3 36.07 82.65 -5.07
CA LEU A 3 35.48 83.47 -4.00
C LEU A 3 36.53 83.93 -2.96
N TYR A 4 37.82 83.64 -3.18
CA TYR A 4 38.89 83.81 -2.17
C TYR A 4 39.97 84.86 -2.51
N GLY A 5 39.65 85.87 -3.34
CA GLY A 5 40.56 86.99 -3.62
C GLY A 5 40.54 88.07 -2.52
N LYS A 6 41.71 88.48 -2.02
CA LYS A 6 41.92 89.49 -0.97
C LYS A 6 41.49 90.93 -1.33
N ASP A 7 41.07 91.19 -2.56
CA ASP A 7 40.81 92.54 -3.09
C ASP A 7 39.34 92.87 -3.32
N LYS A 8 38.44 92.42 -2.43
CA LYS A 8 37.06 92.92 -2.39
C LYS A 8 36.71 93.52 -1.04
N GLY A 9 37.47 94.56 -0.67
CA GLY A 9 36.90 95.64 0.13
C GLY A 9 35.67 96.20 -0.59
N ASN A 10 34.66 96.58 0.20
CA ASN A 10 33.35 97.09 -0.23
C ASN A 10 33.36 97.67 -1.65
N ILE A 11 32.52 97.13 -2.54
CA ILE A 11 32.32 97.68 -3.89
C ILE A 11 31.63 99.03 -3.71
N SER A 12 32.42 100.08 -3.50
CA SER A 12 31.97 101.46 -3.54
C SER A 12 31.90 101.91 -4.99
N LEU A 13 30.85 102.64 -5.36
CA LEU A 13 30.70 103.21 -6.70
C LEU A 13 31.89 104.16 -6.99
N PRO A 14 32.39 104.25 -8.25
CA PRO A 14 33.40 105.23 -8.65
C PRO A 14 32.99 106.65 -8.23
N GLN A 15 33.98 107.48 -7.85
CA GLN A 15 33.77 108.81 -7.27
C GLN A 15 32.91 109.76 -8.15
N SER A 16 32.86 109.50 -9.47
CA SER A 16 32.02 110.22 -10.44
C SER A 16 30.54 109.86 -10.40
N LEU A 17 30.17 108.76 -9.75
CA LEU A 17 28.81 108.23 -9.63
C LEU A 17 28.27 108.32 -8.19
N GLN A 18 29.00 108.98 -7.29
CA GLN A 18 28.58 109.21 -5.92
C GLN A 18 27.80 110.55 -5.82
N PRO A 19 26.68 110.60 -5.07
CA PRO A 19 25.93 111.84 -4.85
C PRO A 19 26.77 112.94 -4.18
N ILE A 20 26.44 114.21 -4.42
CA ILE A 20 27.17 115.39 -3.89
C ILE A 20 27.17 115.43 -2.33
N ASP A 21 26.18 114.82 -1.68
CA ASP A 21 26.08 114.63 -0.21
C ASP A 21 26.38 113.17 0.21
N PHE A 22 27.58 112.67 -0.13
CA PHE A 22 27.96 111.28 0.15
C PHE A 22 28.37 111.07 1.62
N ASP A 23 27.44 110.53 2.43
CA ASP A 23 27.76 109.96 3.75
C ASP A 23 28.14 108.49 3.61
N GLU A 24 29.45 108.24 3.59
CA GLU A 24 30.05 106.91 3.47
C GLU A 24 29.57 105.95 4.57
N THR A 25 29.31 106.47 5.78
CA THR A 25 28.83 105.70 6.93
C THR A 25 27.42 105.17 6.70
N LYS A 26 26.53 106.02 6.17
CA LYS A 26 25.14 105.67 5.86
C LYS A 26 25.07 104.66 4.70
N TRP A 27 25.88 104.85 3.68
CA TRP A 27 25.98 103.91 2.56
C TRP A 27 26.55 102.55 2.98
N LYS A 28 27.60 102.53 3.79
CA LYS A 28 28.17 101.30 4.36
C LYS A 28 27.15 100.55 5.21
N ASN A 29 26.36 101.26 6.01
CA ASN A 29 25.26 100.66 6.78
C ASN A 29 24.16 100.07 5.88
N ILE A 30 23.78 100.73 4.78
CA ILE A 30 22.81 100.19 3.81
C ILE A 30 23.34 98.91 3.16
N ILE A 31 24.61 98.90 2.72
CA ILE A 31 25.23 97.71 2.12
C ILE A 31 25.27 96.55 3.12
N ILE A 32 25.73 96.80 4.35
CA ILE A 32 25.79 95.79 5.41
C ILE A 32 24.39 95.23 5.72
N ASN A 33 23.37 96.09 5.87
CA ASN A 33 22.01 95.66 6.14
C ASN A 33 21.40 94.87 4.98
N THR A 34 21.70 95.23 3.73
CA THR A 34 21.23 94.51 2.54
C THR A 34 21.90 93.15 2.42
N GLN A 35 23.22 93.07 2.65
CA GLN A 35 23.96 91.81 2.69
C GLN A 35 23.45 90.92 3.82
N LYS A 36 23.22 91.49 5.01
CA LYS A 36 22.65 90.78 6.15
C LYS A 36 21.28 90.17 5.80
N GLY A 37 20.37 90.97 5.25
CA GLY A 37 19.05 90.47 4.82
C GLY A 37 19.14 89.38 3.74
N PHE A 38 20.08 89.48 2.80
CA PHE A 38 20.32 88.44 1.80
C PHE A 38 20.84 87.14 2.40
N TYR A 39 21.79 87.20 3.34
CA TYR A 39 22.29 86.02 4.03
C TYR A 39 21.25 85.42 4.97
N ASP A 40 20.45 86.23 5.65
CA ASP A 40 19.35 85.77 6.50
C ASP A 40 18.32 84.98 5.67
N LEU A 41 17.97 85.47 4.46
CA LEU A 41 17.10 84.74 3.52
C LEU A 41 17.72 83.42 3.06
N LYS A 42 19.01 83.40 2.70
CA LYS A 42 19.71 82.17 2.32
C LYS A 42 19.75 81.15 3.45
N ILE A 43 20.02 81.59 4.68
CA ILE A 43 20.03 80.74 5.86
C ILE A 43 18.64 80.14 6.08
N ALA A 44 17.58 80.96 6.00
CA ALA A 44 16.21 80.48 6.14
C ALA A 44 15.82 79.44 5.07
N GLU A 45 16.22 79.65 3.81
CA GLU A 45 15.98 78.71 2.72
C GLU A 45 16.73 77.39 2.94
N ILE A 46 18.01 77.45 3.33
CA ILE A 46 18.82 76.28 3.64
C ILE A 46 18.21 75.50 4.82
N ASN A 47 17.81 76.17 5.89
CA ASN A 47 17.16 75.53 7.04
C ASN A 47 15.87 74.83 6.64
N LYS A 48 15.03 75.46 5.79
CA LYS A 48 13.82 74.81 5.26
C LYS A 48 14.14 73.59 4.39
N ARG A 49 15.26 73.60 3.68
CA ARG A 49 15.72 72.43 2.92
C ARG A 49 16.22 71.31 3.84
N ILE A 50 16.97 71.65 4.89
CA ILE A 50 17.42 70.69 5.91
C ILE A 50 16.21 70.02 6.55
N GLN A 51 15.23 70.78 7.03
CA GLN A 51 14.03 70.22 7.66
C GLN A 51 13.26 69.26 6.75
N ARG A 52 13.14 69.57 5.45
CA ARG A 52 12.49 68.67 4.47
C ARG A 52 13.28 67.38 4.25
N LEU A 53 14.62 67.45 4.27
CA LEU A 53 15.47 66.27 4.15
C LEU A 53 15.41 65.42 5.41
N GLU A 54 15.39 66.03 6.59
CA GLU A 54 15.21 65.32 7.87
C GLU A 54 13.88 64.60 7.94
N GLU A 55 12.78 65.25 7.53
CA GLU A 55 11.45 64.62 7.49
C GLU A 55 11.44 63.42 6.53
N ARG A 56 12.01 63.59 5.33
CA ARG A 56 12.12 62.49 4.36
C ARG A 56 12.99 61.35 4.88
N ASN A 57 14.08 61.65 5.59
CA ASN A 57 14.91 60.61 6.18
C ASN A 57 14.16 59.84 7.26
N ARG A 58 13.40 60.53 8.13
CA ARG A 58 12.53 59.87 9.12
C ARG A 58 11.51 58.95 8.48
N GLU A 59 10.86 59.40 7.40
CA GLU A 59 9.90 58.58 6.64
C GLU A 59 10.57 57.34 6.04
N LEU A 60 11.76 57.51 5.44
CA LEU A 60 12.52 56.40 4.87
C LEU A 60 13.01 55.41 5.92
N GLU A 61 13.43 55.88 7.09
CA GLU A 61 13.83 55.04 8.23
C GLU A 61 12.64 54.22 8.75
N SER A 62 11.48 54.84 8.92
CA SER A 62 10.23 54.15 9.31
C SER A 62 9.84 53.09 8.29
N ASN A 63 9.84 53.42 6.99
CA ASN A 63 9.51 52.46 5.94
C ASN A 63 10.51 51.30 5.88
N LEU A 64 11.79 51.55 6.16
CA LEU A 64 12.82 50.51 6.20
C LEU A 64 12.57 49.55 7.37
N GLU A 65 12.22 50.08 8.55
CA GLU A 65 11.87 49.27 9.72
C GLU A 65 10.63 48.40 9.46
N ASP A 66 9.58 48.97 8.88
CA ASP A 66 8.37 48.24 8.50
C ASP A 66 8.68 47.11 7.49
N MET A 67 9.49 47.41 6.47
CA MET A 67 9.91 46.41 5.48
C MET A 67 10.77 45.32 6.11
N HIS A 68 11.64 45.65 7.06
CA HIS A 68 12.45 44.67 7.78
C HIS A 68 11.57 43.73 8.61
N TYR A 69 10.59 44.27 9.33
CA TYR A 69 9.62 43.46 10.07
C TYR A 69 8.80 42.55 9.15
N PHE A 70 8.35 43.07 8.00
CA PHE A 70 7.61 42.28 7.01
C PHE A 70 8.46 41.13 6.46
N ILE A 71 9.71 41.40 6.07
CA ILE A 71 10.63 40.36 5.59
C ILE A 71 10.84 39.29 6.65
N LYS A 72 11.09 39.68 7.90
CA LYS A 72 11.31 38.74 9.00
C LYS A 72 10.10 37.85 9.24
N THR A 73 8.90 38.44 9.27
CA THR A 73 7.64 37.68 9.44
C THR A 73 7.47 36.67 8.32
N LEU A 74 7.72 37.09 7.07
CA LEU A 74 7.60 36.23 5.89
C LEU A 74 8.65 35.10 5.88
N GLU A 75 9.86 35.34 6.38
CA GLU A 75 10.88 34.31 6.57
C GLU A 75 10.49 33.29 7.65
N GLU A 76 9.92 33.74 8.77
CA GLU A 76 9.41 32.88 9.85
C GLU A 76 8.26 31.99 9.34
N GLU A 77 7.28 32.57 8.63
CA GLU A 77 6.16 31.83 8.02
C GLU A 77 6.66 30.77 7.03
N LYS A 78 7.57 31.13 6.12
CA LYS A 78 8.16 30.18 5.17
C LYS A 78 8.91 29.05 5.86
N THR A 79 9.68 29.37 6.90
CA THR A 79 10.45 28.37 7.65
C THR A 79 9.52 27.39 8.36
N GLN A 80 8.41 27.89 8.91
CA GLN A 80 7.39 27.06 9.53
C GLN A 80 6.67 26.17 8.51
N GLU A 81 6.29 26.73 7.35
CA GLU A 81 5.65 25.96 6.28
C GLU A 81 6.56 24.85 5.75
N ILE A 82 7.83 25.17 5.48
CA ILE A 82 8.84 24.18 5.05
C ILE A 82 8.97 23.06 6.08
N SER A 83 9.00 23.40 7.37
CA SER A 83 9.12 22.44 8.46
C SER A 83 7.89 21.52 8.56
N SER A 84 6.69 22.10 8.42
CA SER A 84 5.43 21.35 8.36
C SER A 84 5.40 20.39 7.17
N LEU A 85 5.73 20.86 5.97
CA LEU A 85 5.77 20.04 4.76
C LEU A 85 6.80 18.90 4.87
N LYS A 86 7.99 19.17 5.42
CA LYS A 86 9.00 18.13 5.69
C LYS A 86 8.48 17.07 6.64
N SER A 87 7.79 17.46 7.72
CA SER A 87 7.21 16.52 8.68
C SER A 87 6.13 15.66 8.03
N GLN A 88 5.22 16.26 7.24
CA GLN A 88 4.20 15.52 6.50
C GLN A 88 4.81 14.54 5.50
N LEU A 89 5.83 14.96 4.74
CA LEU A 89 6.52 14.11 3.80
C LEU A 89 7.19 12.92 4.49
N ALA A 90 7.86 13.15 5.62
CA ALA A 90 8.44 12.08 6.42
C ALA A 90 7.38 11.08 6.90
N SER A 91 6.23 11.58 7.39
CA SER A 91 5.09 10.74 7.77
C SER A 91 4.60 9.89 6.58
N TYR A 92 4.38 10.48 5.40
CA TYR A 92 3.97 9.74 4.22
C TYR A 92 4.99 8.69 3.80
N ILE A 93 6.30 8.99 3.87
CA ILE A 93 7.36 8.01 3.59
C ILE A 93 7.28 6.83 4.56
N THR A 94 7.07 7.07 5.86
CA THR A 94 6.93 5.98 6.84
C THR A 94 5.73 5.08 6.54
N VAL A 95 4.59 5.66 6.18
CA VAL A 95 3.38 4.91 5.81
C VAL A 95 3.62 4.11 4.53
N ILE A 96 4.24 4.71 3.51
CA ILE A 96 4.57 4.01 2.25
C ILE A 96 5.47 2.80 2.52
N ASN A 97 6.49 2.95 3.37
CA ASN A 97 7.38 1.85 3.71
C ASN A 97 6.65 0.74 4.47
N ALA A 98 5.81 1.08 5.45
CA ALA A 98 4.98 0.10 6.15
C ALA A 98 4.05 -0.66 5.19
N CYS A 99 3.40 0.03 4.25
CA CYS A 99 2.56 -0.60 3.23
C CYS A 99 3.38 -1.51 2.29
N LYS A 100 4.59 -1.12 1.91
CA LYS A 100 5.50 -1.96 1.10
C LYS A 100 5.86 -3.24 1.85
N ASP A 101 6.21 -3.14 3.11
CA ASP A 101 6.54 -4.31 3.94
C ASP A 101 5.34 -5.24 4.07
N GLN A 102 4.14 -4.70 4.33
CA GLN A 102 2.90 -5.47 4.35
C GLN A 102 2.64 -6.18 3.02
N LEU A 103 2.83 -5.51 1.88
CA LEU A 103 2.69 -6.12 0.55
C LEU A 103 3.65 -7.28 0.35
N ILE A 104 4.91 -7.15 0.76
CA ILE A 104 5.91 -8.22 0.67
C ILE A 104 5.49 -9.41 1.54
N THR A 105 5.00 -9.16 2.77
CA THR A 105 4.53 -10.26 3.64
C THR A 105 3.31 -10.97 3.07
N LEU A 106 2.36 -10.24 2.50
CA LEU A 106 1.15 -10.79 1.89
C LEU A 106 1.50 -11.61 0.64
N GLU A 107 2.41 -11.11 -0.19
CA GLU A 107 2.88 -11.80 -1.38
C GLU A 107 3.54 -13.13 -1.02
N LYS A 108 4.40 -13.14 0.01
CA LYS A 108 5.00 -14.37 0.53
C LYS A 108 3.95 -15.35 1.06
N ALA A 109 3.00 -14.87 1.86
CA ALA A 109 1.92 -15.71 2.38
C ALA A 109 1.08 -16.33 1.24
N ARG A 110 0.79 -15.55 0.19
CA ARG A 110 0.10 -16.02 -1.01
C ARG A 110 0.89 -17.11 -1.74
N THR A 111 2.20 -16.95 -1.89
CA THR A 111 3.04 -17.98 -2.54
C THR A 111 3.11 -19.26 -1.72
N ASP A 112 3.22 -19.15 -0.40
CA ASP A 112 3.28 -20.29 0.51
C ASP A 112 1.92 -21.04 0.53
N ASP A 113 0.81 -20.31 0.60
CA ASP A 113 -0.54 -20.88 0.52
C ASP A 113 -0.77 -21.61 -0.81
N LYS A 114 -0.36 -21.01 -1.94
CA LYS A 114 -0.43 -21.67 -3.25
C LYS A 114 0.35 -22.99 -3.27
N TYR A 115 1.57 -23.01 -2.73
CA TYR A 115 2.39 -24.22 -2.68
C TYR A 115 1.75 -25.31 -1.81
N THR A 116 1.29 -24.94 -0.62
CA THR A 116 0.62 -25.87 0.30
C THR A 116 -0.68 -26.43 -0.27
N HIS A 117 -1.47 -25.61 -0.94
CA HIS A 117 -2.69 -26.06 -1.62
C HIS A 117 -2.37 -27.06 -2.74
N ILE A 118 -1.36 -26.79 -3.57
CA ILE A 118 -0.91 -27.71 -4.62
C ILE A 118 -0.46 -29.04 -4.01
N ALA A 119 0.38 -29.00 -2.98
CA ALA A 119 0.85 -30.21 -2.28
C ALA A 119 -0.30 -31.01 -1.67
N SER A 120 -1.26 -30.33 -1.03
CA SER A 120 -2.47 -30.95 -0.46
C SER A 120 -3.31 -31.62 -1.55
N THR A 121 -3.49 -30.97 -2.69
CA THR A 121 -4.25 -31.50 -3.83
C THR A 121 -3.61 -32.78 -4.37
N ILE A 122 -2.29 -32.78 -4.55
CA ILE A 122 -1.52 -33.95 -5.00
C ILE A 122 -1.66 -35.10 -4.01
N ASN A 123 -1.51 -34.84 -2.71
CA ASN A 123 -1.65 -35.84 -1.66
C ASN A 123 -3.07 -36.45 -1.61
N ILE A 124 -4.10 -35.63 -1.75
CA ILE A 124 -5.50 -36.09 -1.78
C ILE A 124 -5.76 -36.96 -3.02
N ASP A 125 -5.27 -36.54 -4.19
CA ASP A 125 -5.41 -37.31 -5.44
C ASP A 125 -4.69 -38.67 -5.35
N GLU A 126 -3.48 -38.70 -4.77
CA GLU A 126 -2.74 -39.93 -4.55
C GLU A 126 -3.46 -40.88 -3.58
N LYS A 127 -3.97 -40.36 -2.45
CA LYS A 127 -4.80 -41.14 -1.51
C LYS A 127 -6.04 -41.71 -2.19
N TYR A 128 -6.72 -40.90 -3.01
CA TYR A 128 -7.89 -41.34 -3.77
C TYR A 128 -7.55 -42.47 -4.75
N LYS A 129 -6.47 -42.31 -5.53
CA LYS A 129 -5.99 -43.34 -6.46
C LYS A 129 -5.65 -44.65 -5.75
N ASN A 130 -4.95 -44.57 -4.62
CA ASN A 130 -4.59 -45.74 -3.82
C ASN A 130 -5.83 -46.45 -3.25
N MET A 131 -6.78 -45.69 -2.70
CA MET A 131 -8.04 -46.24 -2.19
C MET A 131 -8.84 -46.91 -3.32
N ARG A 132 -8.93 -46.26 -4.49
CA ARG A 132 -9.60 -46.82 -5.66
C ARG A 132 -8.98 -48.15 -6.11
N LEU A 133 -7.64 -48.23 -6.16
CA LEU A 133 -6.93 -49.47 -6.50
C LEU A 133 -7.18 -50.58 -5.48
N MET A 134 -7.20 -50.25 -4.18
CA MET A 134 -7.50 -51.18 -3.11
C MET A 134 -8.92 -51.75 -3.26
N LEU A 135 -9.92 -50.88 -3.47
CA LEU A 135 -11.31 -51.29 -3.65
C LEU A 135 -11.52 -52.15 -4.90
N ILE A 136 -10.88 -51.80 -6.03
CA ILE A 136 -10.92 -52.63 -7.24
C ILE A 136 -10.34 -54.02 -6.97
N SER A 137 -9.23 -54.11 -6.23
CA SER A 137 -8.63 -55.39 -5.84
C SER A 137 -9.56 -56.21 -4.95
N GLN A 138 -10.25 -55.58 -4.00
CA GLN A 138 -11.24 -56.25 -3.16
C GLN A 138 -12.44 -56.76 -3.96
N ILE A 139 -12.97 -55.96 -4.90
CA ILE A 139 -14.06 -56.38 -5.79
C ILE A 139 -13.64 -57.59 -6.63
N LYS A 140 -12.42 -57.58 -7.20
CA LYS A 140 -11.89 -58.73 -7.96
C LYS A 140 -11.80 -59.99 -7.10
N LEU A 141 -11.32 -59.87 -5.85
CA LEU A 141 -11.24 -60.98 -4.92
C LEU A 141 -12.63 -61.54 -4.56
N LEU A 142 -13.59 -60.65 -4.28
CA LEU A 142 -14.99 -61.03 -4.01
C LEU A 142 -15.64 -61.72 -5.20
N SER A 143 -15.40 -61.21 -6.41
CA SER A 143 -15.89 -61.84 -7.64
C SER A 143 -15.31 -63.24 -7.82
N ALA A 144 -14.00 -63.43 -7.61
CA ALA A 144 -13.37 -64.75 -7.66
C ALA A 144 -13.96 -65.71 -6.62
N LYS A 145 -14.16 -65.26 -5.37
CA LYS A 145 -14.83 -66.06 -4.32
C LYS A 145 -16.26 -66.44 -4.69
N THR A 146 -17.00 -65.52 -5.29
CA THR A 146 -18.39 -65.77 -5.73
C THR A 146 -18.44 -66.81 -6.83
N ASN A 147 -17.53 -66.73 -7.81
CA ASN A 147 -17.44 -67.72 -8.88
C ASN A 147 -17.15 -69.13 -8.33
N ILE A 148 -16.19 -69.25 -7.40
CA ILE A 148 -15.88 -70.54 -6.75
C ILE A 148 -17.09 -71.10 -5.99
N LEU A 149 -17.86 -70.23 -5.33
CA LEU A 149 -19.07 -70.65 -4.62
C LEU A 149 -20.17 -71.12 -5.58
N GLU A 150 -20.32 -70.46 -6.73
CA GLU A 150 -21.26 -70.86 -7.78
C GLU A 150 -20.88 -72.23 -8.37
N ASP A 151 -19.58 -72.44 -8.65
CA ASP A 151 -19.04 -73.72 -9.12
C ASP A 151 -19.28 -74.83 -8.08
N TYR A 152 -19.04 -74.56 -6.80
CA TYR A 152 -19.30 -75.48 -5.71
C TYR A 152 -20.78 -75.87 -5.64
N LYS A 153 -21.70 -74.89 -5.69
CA LYS A 153 -23.15 -75.14 -5.69
C LYS A 153 -23.58 -75.98 -6.88
N SER A 154 -23.03 -75.72 -8.06
CA SER A 154 -23.30 -76.51 -9.27
C SER A 154 -22.89 -77.98 -9.08
N ILE A 155 -21.67 -78.22 -8.56
CA ILE A 155 -21.17 -79.57 -8.26
C ILE A 155 -22.03 -80.25 -7.18
N GLN A 156 -22.36 -79.54 -6.10
CA GLN A 156 -23.21 -80.05 -5.03
C GLN A 156 -24.55 -80.54 -5.57
N HIS A 157 -25.23 -79.72 -6.36
CA HIS A 157 -26.51 -80.09 -6.96
C HIS A 157 -26.41 -81.29 -7.91
N ILE A 158 -25.30 -81.43 -8.66
CA ILE A 158 -25.05 -82.62 -9.50
C ILE A 158 -24.89 -83.87 -8.62
N LEU A 159 -24.17 -83.78 -7.50
CA LEU A 159 -23.95 -84.89 -6.57
C LEU A 159 -25.24 -85.29 -5.86
N GLU A 160 -26.04 -84.33 -5.39
CA GLU A 160 -27.35 -84.58 -4.79
C GLU A 160 -28.27 -85.34 -5.75
N LYS A 161 -28.38 -84.89 -7.01
CA LYS A 161 -29.14 -85.62 -8.04
C LYS A 161 -28.66 -87.04 -8.27
N LYS A 162 -27.34 -87.27 -8.30
CA LYS A 162 -26.78 -88.63 -8.45
C LYS A 162 -27.11 -89.50 -7.24
N LEU A 163 -27.05 -88.94 -6.04
CA LEU A 163 -27.34 -89.64 -4.79
C LEU A 163 -28.81 -90.01 -4.69
N ASP A 164 -29.72 -89.09 -5.04
CA ASP A 164 -31.16 -89.36 -5.12
C ASP A 164 -31.49 -90.46 -6.13
N MET A 165 -30.88 -90.40 -7.32
CA MET A 165 -31.07 -91.43 -8.36
C MET A 165 -30.59 -92.80 -7.88
N ARG A 166 -29.45 -92.86 -7.18
CA ARG A 166 -28.93 -94.10 -6.58
C ARG A 166 -29.85 -94.62 -5.47
N ASN A 167 -30.37 -93.74 -4.63
CA ASN A 167 -31.31 -94.12 -3.57
C ASN A 167 -32.60 -94.70 -4.14
N GLN A 168 -33.17 -94.06 -5.18
CA GLN A 168 -34.35 -94.60 -5.87
C GLN A 168 -34.08 -95.98 -6.50
N PHE A 169 -32.91 -96.15 -7.12
CA PHE A 169 -32.50 -97.45 -7.66
C PHE A 169 -32.45 -98.53 -6.58
N LEU A 170 -31.84 -98.24 -5.43
CA LEU A 170 -31.74 -99.18 -4.31
C LEU A 170 -33.11 -99.51 -3.70
N ILE A 171 -34.02 -98.53 -3.61
CA ILE A 171 -35.39 -98.76 -3.16
C ILE A 171 -36.11 -99.73 -4.11
N ASN A 172 -36.03 -99.49 -5.42
CA ASN A 172 -36.63 -100.35 -6.43
C ASN A 172 -36.03 -101.77 -6.40
N GLU A 173 -34.71 -101.89 -6.26
CA GLU A 173 -34.04 -103.19 -6.15
C GLU A 173 -34.49 -103.95 -4.89
N LYS A 174 -34.57 -103.27 -3.76
CA LYS A 174 -35.07 -103.85 -2.50
C LYS A 174 -36.52 -104.31 -2.65
N GLU A 175 -37.38 -103.53 -3.28
CA GLU A 175 -38.76 -103.95 -3.59
C GLU A 175 -38.79 -105.17 -4.53
N GLN A 176 -37.94 -105.20 -5.55
CA GLN A 176 -37.85 -106.32 -6.49
C GLN A 176 -37.40 -107.61 -5.77
N VAL A 177 -36.38 -107.51 -4.91
CA VAL A 177 -35.89 -108.62 -4.07
C VAL A 177 -36.99 -109.08 -3.11
N ALA A 178 -37.70 -108.16 -2.45
CA ALA A 178 -38.82 -108.51 -1.57
C ALA A 178 -39.94 -109.24 -2.33
N LYS A 179 -40.32 -108.76 -3.52
CA LYS A 179 -41.29 -109.44 -4.40
C LYS A 179 -40.81 -110.84 -4.80
N ASN A 180 -39.53 -110.99 -5.12
CA ASN A 180 -38.94 -112.28 -5.48
C ASN A 180 -38.89 -113.24 -4.28
N LEU A 181 -38.55 -112.77 -3.08
CA LEU A 181 -38.62 -113.55 -1.84
C LEU A 181 -40.05 -114.04 -1.58
N CYS A 182 -41.08 -113.18 -1.69
CA CYS A 182 -42.47 -113.60 -1.57
C CYS A 182 -42.85 -114.70 -2.57
N LYS A 183 -42.38 -114.61 -3.82
CA LYS A 183 -42.61 -115.65 -4.84
C LYS A 183 -41.93 -116.97 -4.49
N ILE A 184 -40.70 -116.92 -3.97
CA ILE A 184 -39.98 -118.11 -3.51
C ILE A 184 -40.69 -118.73 -2.31
N GLU A 185 -41.08 -117.94 -1.31
CA GLU A 185 -41.86 -118.41 -0.16
C GLU A 185 -43.19 -119.04 -0.57
N SER A 186 -43.89 -118.44 -1.54
CA SER A 186 -45.15 -118.97 -2.07
C SER A 186 -44.93 -120.31 -2.78
N LYS A 187 -43.88 -120.44 -3.62
CA LYS A 187 -43.51 -121.71 -4.25
C LYS A 187 -43.09 -122.76 -3.22
N PHE A 188 -42.31 -122.38 -2.22
CA PHE A 188 -41.87 -123.28 -1.16
C PHE A 188 -43.04 -123.79 -0.30
N LYS A 189 -44.06 -122.96 -0.03
CA LYS A 189 -45.31 -123.41 0.61
C LYS A 189 -46.03 -124.43 -0.24
N ILE A 190 -46.14 -124.20 -1.56
CA ILE A 190 -46.79 -125.12 -2.50
C ILE A 190 -46.03 -126.45 -2.59
N ASP A 191 -44.69 -126.43 -2.62
CA ASP A 191 -43.87 -127.65 -2.67
C ASP A 191 -43.86 -128.44 -1.35
N LYS A 192 -44.24 -127.82 -0.22
CA LYS A 192 -44.36 -128.46 1.11
C LYS A 192 -45.74 -129.06 1.38
N GLU A 193 -46.74 -128.75 0.55
CA GLU A 193 -48.11 -129.29 0.59
C GLU A 193 -48.33 -130.47 -0.38
N ARG A 194 -47.26 -131.00 -0.98
CA ARG A 194 -47.20 -132.28 -1.70
C ARG A 194 -46.44 -133.33 -0.90
#